data_AF-A0ABD0RYJ2-F1
#
_entry.id   AF-A0ABD0RYJ2-F1
#
_cell.length_a   1.000
_cell.length_b   1.000
_cell.length_c   1.000
_cell.angle_alpha   90.00
_cell.angle_beta   90.00
_cell.angle_gamma   90.00
#
_symmetry.space_group_name_H-M   'P 1'
#
loop_
_entity.id
_entity.type
_entity.pdbx_description
1 polymer ?
#
loop_
_entity_poly.entity_id
_entity_poly.type
_entity_poly.pdbx_seq_one_letter_code
_entity_poly.pdbx_strand_id
1 'polypeptide(L)' 'EFGEVCSGRLRIPGKKEIPVAIKTLKGGYTERQRRDFLREASIMGQFDNPNIIRLEGVVTK' A
#
# COMPACT_ATOMS: atom_id res chain seq x y z
N GLU A 1 -12.70 -0.07 -2.56
CA GLU A 1 -12.55 -1.47 -2.12
C GLU A 1 -12.05 -2.29 -3.31
N PHE A 2 -10.75 -2.56 -3.37
CA PHE A 2 -10.02 -2.72 -4.66
C PHE A 2 -9.45 -4.12 -4.90
N GLY A 3 -9.48 -5.00 -3.89
CA GLY A 3 -8.91 -6.35 -3.92
C GLY A 3 -8.77 -6.88 -2.50
N GLU A 4 -7.81 -7.78 -2.29
CA GLU A 4 -7.58 -8.44 -1.00
C GLU A 4 -6.61 -7.64 -0.12
N VAL A 5 -6.75 -7.82 1.20
CA VAL A 5 -5.80 -7.36 2.20
C VAL A 5 -5.13 -8.58 2.81
N CYS A 6 -3.81 -8.64 2.71
CA CYS A 6 -2.99 -9.75 3.20
C CYS A 6 -1.98 -9.25 4.24
N SER A 7 -1.56 -10.12 5.15
CA SER A 7 -0.39 -9.87 6.00
C SER A 7 0.89 -10.32 5.29
N GLY A 8 1.98 -9.57 5.40
CA GLY A 8 3.28 -9.95 4.87
C GLY A 8 4.43 -9.36 5.65
N ARG A 9 5.64 -9.49 5.10
CA ARG A 9 6.85 -8.88 5.64
C ARG A 9 7.58 -8.08 4.57
N LEU A 10 7.94 -6.85 4.92
CA LEU A 10 8.76 -5.97 4.09
C LEU A 10 10.22 -6.08 4.51
N ARG A 11 11.09 -6.44 3.55
CA ARG A 11 12.54 -6.49 3.75
C ARG A 11 13.18 -5.25 3.14
N ILE A 12 13.68 -4.37 4.00
CA ILE A 12 14.50 -3.22 3.60
C ILE A 12 15.97 -3.62 3.80
N PRO A 13 16.85 -3.50 2.79
CA PRO A 13 18.27 -3.81 2.94
C PRO A 13 18.88 -3.09 4.16
N GLY A 14 19.62 -3.84 4.98
CA GLY A 14 20.24 -3.30 6.20
C GLY A 14 19.29 -3.08 7.38
N LYS A 15 18.01 -3.44 7.27
CA LYS A 15 17.03 -3.37 8.37
C LYS A 15 16.40 -4.74 8.63
N LYS A 16 15.85 -4.90 9.85
CA LYS A 16 15.02 -6.06 10.19
C LYS A 16 13.74 -6.06 9.35
N GLU A 17 13.22 -7.24 9.03
CA GLU A 17 11.91 -7.39 8.41
C GLU A 17 10.81 -6.74 9.25
N ILE A 18 9.91 -6.02 8.59
CA ILE A 18 8.81 -5.30 9.22
C ILE A 18 7.49 -6.00 8.84
N PRO A 19 6.62 -6.35 9.79
CA PRO A 19 5.27 -6.84 9.47
C PRO A 19 4.46 -5.72 8.80
N VAL A 20 3.79 -6.04 7.69
CA VAL A 20 3.03 -5.06 6.90
C VAL A 20 1.67 -5.63 6.47
N ALA A 21 0.69 -4.74 6.31
CA ALA A 21 -0.53 -5.04 5.56
C ALA A 21 -0.30 -4.73 4.07
N ILE A 22 -0.71 -5.64 3.20
CA ILE A 22 -0.56 -5.54 1.75
C ILE A 22 -1.96 -5.52 1.15
N LYS A 23 -2.34 -4.39 0.56
CA LYS A 23 -3.58 -4.26 -0.20
C LYS A 23 -3.26 -4.44 -1.67
N THR A 24 -3.98 -5.34 -2.34
CA THR A 24 -3.79 -5.62 -3.76
C THR A 24 -4.91 -5.01 -4.60
N LEU A 25 -4.60 -4.69 -5.86
CA LEU A 25 -5.61 -4.35 -6.86
C LEU A 25 -5.93 -5.61 -7.67
N LYS A 26 -7.19 -6.05 -7.65
CA LYS A 26 -7.64 -7.27 -8.34
C LYS A 26 -7.40 -7.20 -9.85
N GLY A 27 -7.18 -8.36 -10.48
CA GLY A 27 -7.10 -8.46 -11.94
C GLY A 27 -8.40 -8.00 -12.63
N GLY A 28 -8.29 -7.55 -13.89
CA GLY A 28 -9.43 -7.03 -14.66
C GLY A 28 -9.96 -5.69 -14.14
N TYR A 29 -9.15 -4.93 -13.39
CA TYR A 29 -9.53 -3.61 -12.93
C TYR A 29 -9.76 -2.63 -14.09
N THR A 30 -10.63 -1.66 -13.86
CA THR A 30 -10.76 -0.49 -14.74
C THR A 30 -9.71 0.57 -14.40
N GLU A 31 -9.36 1.43 -15.36
CA GLU A 31 -8.45 2.55 -15.11
C GLU A 31 -8.93 3.48 -13.99
N ARG A 32 -10.25 3.63 -13.83
CA ARG A 32 -10.83 4.36 -12.70
C ARG A 32 -10.49 3.70 -11.37
N GLN A 33 -10.66 2.38 -11.25
CA GLN A 33 -10.31 1.65 -10.03
C GLN A 33 -8.82 1.73 -9.73
N ARG A 34 -7.95 1.67 -10.75
CA ARG A 34 -6.51 1.88 -10.57
C ARG A 34 -6.19 3.27 -10.02
N ARG A 35 -6.80 4.32 -10.58
CA ARG A 35 -6.62 5.70 -10.09
C ARG A 35 -7.12 5.87 -8.66
N ASP A 36 -8.32 5.39 -8.36
CA ASP A 36 -8.91 5.52 -7.02
C ASP A 36 -8.09 4.73 -5.99
N PHE A 37 -7.58 3.54 -6.36
CA PHE A 37 -6.68 2.75 -5.52
C PHE A 37 -5.35 3.47 -5.21
N LEU A 38 -4.69 4.02 -6.23
CA LEU A 38 -3.44 4.76 -6.05
C LEU A 38 -3.67 6.10 -5.34
N ARG A 39 -4.85 6.71 -5.49
CA ARG A 39 -5.21 7.95 -4.79
C ARG A 39 -5.23 7.76 -3.27
N GLU A 40 -5.70 6.62 -2.77
CA GLU A 40 -5.62 6.30 -1.32
C GLU A 40 -4.15 6.34 -0.85
N ALA A 41 -3.24 5.70 -1.59
CA ALA A 41 -1.82 5.71 -1.27
C ALA A 41 -1.23 7.14 -1.35
N SER A 42 -1.60 7.93 -2.36
CA SER A 42 -1.15 9.33 -2.47
C SER A 42 -1.61 10.21 -1.31
N ILE A 43 -2.78 9.94 -0.71
CA ILE A 43 -3.26 10.66 0.47
C ILE A 43 -2.49 10.19 1.70
N MET A 44 -2.34 8.88 1.91
CA MET A 44 -1.63 8.33 3.06
C MET A 44 -0.16 8.75 3.10
N GLY A 45 0.51 8.80 1.94
CA GLY A 45 1.93 9.18 1.84
C GLY A 45 2.23 10.65 2.13
N GLN A 46 1.20 11.49 2.32
CA GLN A 46 1.38 12.89 2.74
C GLN A 46 1.56 13.04 4.25
N PHE A 47 1.35 11.98 5.03
CA PHE A 47 1.40 12.02 6.49
C PHE A 47 2.57 11.19 7.03
N ASP A 48 3.27 11.76 8.01
CA ASP A 48 4.23 11.05 8.86
C ASP A 48 3.92 11.42 10.33
N ASN A 49 3.02 10.66 10.93
CA ASN A 49 2.52 10.91 12.29
C ASN A 49 2.25 9.57 12.99
N PRO A 50 2.60 9.42 14.28
CA PRO A 50 2.46 8.15 15.00
C PRO A 50 1.01 7.67 15.16
N ASN A 51 0.01 8.54 15.00
CA ASN A 51 -1.40 8.19 15.08
C ASN A 51 -2.09 8.03 13.71
N ILE A 52 -1.32 8.08 12.62
CA ILE A 52 -1.80 7.85 11.26
C ILE A 52 -1.12 6.59 10.72
N ILE A 53 -1.90 5.74 10.04
CA ILE A 53 -1.34 4.53 9.42
C ILE A 53 -0.31 4.93 8.37
N ARG A 54 0.93 4.50 8.60
CA ARG A 54 2.04 4.75 7.70
C ARG A 54 1.91 3.94 6.42
N LEU A 55 2.09 4.61 5.28
CA LEU A 55 2.30 3.96 3.99
C LEU A 55 3.79 3.60 3.85
N GLU A 56 4.12 2.31 3.82
CA GLU A 56 5.52 1.89 3.61
C GLU A 56 5.98 2.00 2.15
N GLY A 57 5.05 1.90 1.20
CA GLY A 57 5.36 2.08 -0.21
C GLY A 57 4.24 1.57 -1.12
N VAL A 58 4.46 1.75 -2.42
CA VAL A 58 3.60 1.21 -3.48
C VAL A 58 4.44 0.41 -4.46
N VAL A 59 3.85 -0.63 -5.04
CA VAL A 59 4.46 -1.37 -6.15
C VAL A 59 3.72 -0.99 -7.41
N THR A 60 4.36 -0.17 -8.24
CA THR A 60 3.91 0.15 -9.58
C THR A 60 4.88 -0.51 -10.55
N LYS A 61 4.34 -1.25 -11.53
CA LYS A 61 5.13 -1.65 -12.69
C LYS A 61 5.62 -0.40 -13.43
#